data_AF-A0AAW8HG49-F1
#
_entry.id   AF-A0AAW8HG49-F1
#
_cell.length_a   1.000
_cell.length_b   1.000
_cell.length_c   1.000
_cell.angle_alpha   90.00
_cell.angle_beta   90.00
_cell.angle_gamma   90.00
#
_symmetry.space_group_name_H-M   'P 1'
#
loop_
_entity.id
_entity.type
_entity.pdbx_description
1 polymer ?
#
loop_
_entity_poly.entity_id
_entity_poly.type
_entity_poly.pdbx_seq_one_letter_code
_entity_poly.pdbx_strand_id
1 'polypeptide(L)'
;MTEHSPFPHRVVCVTQSLADFGLKAGDNGKLVRLDGSRIKTHAAFRDWLYRLRPGERLPRGRYFRNKTPGRPWLMMDELHMMLKPIKP
;
A
#
# COMPACT_ATOMS: atom_id res chain seq x y z
N MET A 1 -31.39 46.81 -15.08
CA MET A 1 -31.16 45.66 -14.18
C MET A 1 -30.63 44.54 -15.03
N THR A 2 -29.31 44.34 -14.95
CA THR A 2 -28.55 43.46 -15.85
C THR A 2 -28.06 42.29 -15.02
N GLU A 3 -28.48 41.06 -15.34
CA GLU A 3 -27.73 39.86 -14.97
C GLU A 3 -27.86 38.80 -16.07
N HIS A 4 -27.03 38.94 -17.10
CA HIS A 4 -26.59 37.81 -17.90
C HIS A 4 -25.34 37.24 -17.23
N SER A 5 -25.42 36.00 -16.75
CA SER A 5 -24.24 35.18 -16.45
C SER A 5 -24.10 34.07 -17.52
N PRO A 6 -22.88 33.77 -18.02
CA PRO A 6 -22.68 33.42 -19.44
C PRO A 6 -22.25 31.97 -19.72
N PHE A 7 -22.49 31.01 -18.82
CA PHE A 7 -21.92 29.67 -18.99
C PHE A 7 -23.00 28.60 -19.19
N PRO A 8 -22.99 27.84 -20.31
CA PRO A 8 -23.67 26.56 -20.37
C PRO A 8 -22.88 25.61 -19.46
N HIS A 9 -23.22 25.59 -18.18
CA HIS A 9 -22.61 24.67 -17.22
C HIS A 9 -23.08 23.26 -17.56
N ARG A 10 -22.36 22.57 -18.45
CA ARG A 10 -22.39 21.11 -18.49
C ARG A 10 -21.69 20.65 -17.21
N VAL A 11 -22.42 20.66 -16.10
CA VAL A 11 -21.95 20.16 -14.81
C VAL A 11 -21.78 18.65 -14.98
N VAL A 12 -20.58 18.21 -15.33
CA VAL A 12 -20.23 16.80 -15.28
C VAL A 12 -20.01 16.48 -13.81
N CYS A 13 -21.04 15.98 -13.15
CA CYS A 13 -20.90 15.36 -11.84
C CYS A 13 -20.00 14.13 -12.01
N VAL A 14 -18.70 14.28 -11.80
CA VAL A 14 -17.78 13.15 -11.68
C VAL A 14 -17.95 12.58 -10.28
N THR A 15 -19.00 11.78 -10.08
CA THR A 15 -19.17 11.03 -8.84
C THR A 15 -18.12 9.93 -8.82
N GLN A 16 -16.97 10.22 -8.23
CA GLN A 16 -15.97 9.19 -7.94
C GLN A 16 -16.55 8.28 -6.86
N SER A 17 -16.99 7.09 -7.25
CA SER A 17 -17.42 6.05 -6.33
C SER A 17 -16.21 5.25 -5.86
N LEU A 18 -16.24 4.75 -4.62
CA LEU A 18 -15.21 3.82 -4.12
C LEU A 18 -15.10 2.56 -5.00
N ALA A 19 -16.21 2.16 -5.63
CA ALA A 19 -16.25 1.03 -6.55
C ALA A 19 -15.37 1.25 -7.79
N ASP A 20 -15.25 2.50 -8.27
CA ASP A 20 -14.42 2.84 -9.43
C ASP A 20 -12.93 2.57 -9.15
N PHE A 21 -12.54 2.62 -7.88
CA PHE A 21 -11.19 2.28 -7.40
C PHE A 21 -11.05 0.83 -6.94
N GLY A 22 -12.08 0.00 -7.12
CA GLY A 22 -12.11 -1.38 -6.65
C GLY A 22 -12.18 -1.51 -5.13
N LEU A 23 -12.82 -0.56 -4.45
CA LEU A 23 -12.93 -0.50 -2.98
C LEU A 23 -14.39 -0.55 -2.51
N LYS A 24 -14.61 -1.19 -1.35
CA LYS A 24 -15.89 -1.18 -0.63
C LYS A 24 -15.67 -0.99 0.87
N ALA A 25 -16.66 -0.43 1.57
CA ALA A 25 -16.69 -0.51 3.02
C ALA A 25 -17.05 -1.96 3.43
N GLY A 26 -16.25 -2.55 4.31
CA GLY A 26 -16.55 -3.83 4.94
C GLY A 26 -17.41 -3.66 6.19
N ASP A 27 -17.94 -4.76 6.71
CA ASP A 27 -18.91 -4.79 7.81
C ASP A 27 -18.40 -4.19 9.13
N ASN A 28 -17.07 -4.08 9.27
CA ASN A 28 -16.39 -3.47 10.39
C ASN A 28 -16.04 -1.98 10.15
N GLY A 29 -16.59 -1.36 9.11
CA GLY A 29 -16.30 0.01 8.70
C GLY A 29 -14.93 0.22 8.03
N LYS A 30 -14.13 -0.84 7.81
CA LYS A 30 -12.83 -0.74 7.13
C LYS A 30 -12.99 -0.87 5.63
N LEU A 31 -12.17 -0.16 4.87
CA LEU A 31 -12.09 -0.36 3.41
C LEU A 31 -11.52 -1.75 3.09
N VAL A 32 -12.14 -2.42 2.12
CA VAL A 32 -11.75 -3.73 1.58
C VAL A 32 -11.75 -3.63 0.06
N ARG A 33 -10.86 -4.35 -0.62
CA ARG A 33 -10.92 -4.45 -2.09
C ARG A 33 -12.10 -5.32 -2.53
N LEU A 34 -12.64 -5.01 -3.71
CA LEU A 34 -13.69 -5.83 -4.32
C LEU A 34 -13.20 -7.27 -4.58
N ASP A 35 -11.93 -7.44 -4.96
CA ASP A 35 -11.30 -8.74 -5.19
C ASP A 35 -11.05 -9.56 -3.90
N GLY A 36 -11.48 -9.06 -2.73
CA GLY A 36 -11.23 -9.69 -1.43
C GLY A 36 -9.79 -9.59 -0.92
N SER A 37 -8.87 -8.99 -1.70
CA SER A 37 -7.49 -8.82 -1.29
C SER A 37 -7.34 -7.78 -0.16
N ARG A 38 -6.42 -8.03 0.78
CA ARG A 38 -6.12 -7.08 1.86
C ARG A 38 -5.55 -5.79 1.30
N ILE A 39 -6.15 -4.66 1.67
CA ILE A 39 -5.55 -3.34 1.43
C ILE A 39 -4.25 -3.27 2.23
N LYS A 40 -3.12 -3.18 1.53
CA LYS A 40 -1.81 -3.05 2.16
C LYS A 40 -1.67 -1.65 2.73
N THR A 41 -1.62 -1.55 4.06
CA THR A 41 -1.26 -0.32 4.75
C THR A 41 0.14 0.10 4.28
N HIS A 42 0.27 1.34 3.78
CA HIS A 42 1.52 1.91 3.27
C HIS A 42 2.11 1.22 2.03
N ALA A 43 1.27 0.86 1.04
CA ALA A 43 1.72 0.26 -0.21
C ALA A 43 2.80 1.08 -0.94
N ALA A 44 2.58 2.39 -1.10
CA ALA A 44 3.55 3.29 -1.75
C ALA A 44 4.90 3.36 -1.01
N PHE A 45 4.86 3.41 0.33
CA PHE A 45 6.08 3.40 1.15
C PHE A 45 6.86 2.10 1.00
N ARG A 46 6.17 0.94 0.98
CA ARG A 46 6.83 -0.35 0.81
C ARG A 46 7.46 -0.49 -0.57
N ASP A 47 6.75 -0.03 -1.60
CA ASP A 47 7.27 -0.06 -2.97
C ASP A 47 8.51 0.83 -3.12
N TRP A 48 8.46 2.05 -2.58
CA TRP A 48 9.62 2.93 -2.47
C TRP A 48 10.77 2.24 -1.71
N LEU A 49 10.51 1.66 -0.54
CA LEU A 49 11.51 0.99 0.29
C LEU A 49 12.18 -0.20 -0.44
N TYR A 50 11.43 -0.94 -1.25
CA TYR A 50 11.94 -2.08 -2.02
C TYR A 50 12.79 -1.67 -3.22
N ARG A 51 12.59 -0.44 -3.72
CA ARG A 51 13.36 0.11 -4.83
C ARG A 51 14.71 0.67 -4.41
N LEU A 52 14.90 0.95 -3.12
CA LEU A 52 16.21 1.33 -2.55
C LEU A 52 17.18 0.16 -2.63
N ARG A 53 18.46 0.48 -2.88
CA ARG A 53 19.51 -0.55 -2.86
C ARG A 53 19.73 -1.01 -1.42
N PRO A 54 20.00 -2.31 -1.18
CA PRO A 54 20.37 -2.78 0.15
C PRO A 54 21.59 -1.99 0.67
N GLY A 55 21.47 -1.41 1.87
CA GLY A 55 22.53 -0.61 2.50
C GLY A 55 22.50 0.89 2.19
N GLU A 56 21.58 1.37 1.35
CA GLU A 56 21.38 2.80 1.13
C GLU A 56 20.84 3.49 2.39
N ARG A 57 21.21 4.74 2.69
CA ARG A 57 20.80 5.38 3.95
C ARG A 57 19.34 5.80 3.87
N LEU A 58 18.53 5.31 4.81
CA LEU A 58 17.19 5.84 5.01
C LEU A 58 17.21 7.27 5.55
N PRO A 59 16.14 8.05 5.32
CA PRO A 59 15.93 9.32 5.99
C PRO A 59 16.05 9.17 7.51
N ARG A 60 16.66 10.15 8.15
CA ARG A 60 16.80 10.17 9.62
C ARG A 60 15.44 10.48 10.24
N GLY A 61 15.08 9.77 11.31
CA GLY A 61 13.86 10.03 12.08
C GLY A 61 13.39 8.82 12.87
N ARG A 62 12.55 9.04 13.89
CA ARG A 62 12.01 7.94 14.74
C ARG A 62 11.28 6.87 13.93
N TYR A 63 10.56 7.27 12.86
CA TYR A 63 9.81 6.35 11.99
C TYR A 63 10.68 5.40 11.16
N PHE A 64 11.93 5.79 10.90
CA PHE A 64 12.89 5.02 10.08
C PHE A 64 13.91 4.27 10.94
N ARG A 65 13.92 4.51 12.25
CA ARG A 65 14.76 3.79 13.21
C ARG A 65 14.40 2.30 13.13
N ASN A 66 15.38 1.47 12.79
CA ASN A 66 15.26 0.01 12.61
C ASN A 66 14.59 -0.49 11.33
N LYS A 67 14.32 0.37 10.34
CA LYS A 67 13.90 -0.10 9.01
C LYS A 67 15.14 -0.40 8.17
N THR A 68 15.11 -1.53 7.46
CA THR A 68 16.17 -1.89 6.51
C THR A 68 15.71 -1.54 5.09
N PRO A 69 16.53 -0.83 4.30
CA PRO A 69 16.20 -0.54 2.91
C PRO A 69 16.38 -1.79 2.04
N GLY A 70 15.59 -1.89 0.98
CA GLY A 70 15.59 -3.02 0.07
C GLY A 70 14.55 -4.08 0.42
N ARG A 71 14.49 -5.09 -0.45
CA ARG A 71 13.56 -6.22 -0.30
C ARG A 71 13.98 -7.06 0.92
N PRO A 72 13.04 -7.47 1.79
CA PRO A 72 13.34 -8.42 2.86
C PRO A 72 13.99 -9.67 2.27
N TRP A 73 15.08 -10.12 2.87
CA TRP A 73 15.65 -11.43 2.58
C TRP A 73 14.63 -12.49 3.01
N LEU A 74 13.76 -12.90 2.09
CA LEU A 74 12.95 -14.10 2.22
C LEU A 74 13.88 -15.28 1.92
N MET A 75 14.56 -15.80 2.95
CA MET A 75 15.06 -17.18 2.88
C MET A 75 13.84 -18.08 2.84
N MET A 76 13.62 -18.77 1.71
CA MET A 76 12.67 -19.87 1.62
C MET A 76 13.11 -20.98 2.60
N ASP A 77 12.13 -21.62 3.21
CA ASP A 77 12.17 -22.45 4.41
C ASP A 77 12.98 -23.77 4.31
N GLU A 78 13.86 -23.92 3.32
CA GLU A 78 14.62 -25.17 3.11
C GLU A 78 15.78 -25.31 4.11
N LEU A 79 16.32 -24.20 4.64
CA LEU A 79 17.35 -24.22 5.70
C LEU A 79 16.80 -24.65 7.07
N HIS A 80 15.49 -24.50 7.32
CA HIS A 80 14.86 -24.91 8.58
C HIS A 80 14.75 -26.44 8.70
N MET A 81 14.67 -27.16 7.58
CA MET A 81 14.67 -28.64 7.59
C MET A 81 16.07 -29.23 7.82
N MET A 82 17.13 -28.54 7.39
CA MET A 82 18.52 -29.01 7.54
C MET A 82 19.08 -28.86 8.97
N LEU A 83 18.50 -27.97 9.79
CA LEU A 83 18.98 -27.67 11.14
C LEU A 83 18.28 -28.46 12.26
N LYS A 84 17.54 -29.52 11.93
CA LYS A 84 17.05 -30.44 12.96
C LYS A 84 18.22 -31.31 13.43
N PRO A 85 18.60 -31.28 14.72
CA PRO A 85 19.56 -32.25 15.23
C PRO A 85 18.95 -33.64 15.06
N ILE A 86 19.65 -34.51 14.33
CA ILE A 86 19.42 -35.96 14.33
C ILE A 86 19.63 -36.39 15.78
N LYS A 87 18.54 -36.62 16.51
CA LYS A 87 18.64 -37.37 17.77
C LYS A 87 18.94 -38.82 17.39
N PRO A 88 19.93 -39.46 18.04
CA PRO A 88 20.22 -40.88 17.82
C PRO A 88 19.03 -41.77 18.22
#